data_AF-A0AAD4JTV0-F1
#
_entry.id   AF-A0AAD4JTV0-F1
#
_cell.length_a   1.000
_cell.length_b   1.000
_cell.length_c   1.000
_cell.angle_alpha   90.00
_cell.angle_beta   90.00
_cell.angle_gamma   90.00
#
_symmetry.space_group_name_H-M   'P 1'
#
loop_
_entity.id
_entity.type
_entity.pdbx_description
1 polymer ?
#
loop_
_entity_poly.entity_id
_entity_poly.type
_entity_poly.pdbx_seq_one_letter_code
_entity_poly.pdbx_strand_id
1 'polypeptide(L)'
;MLLKVPSVDWTDQIVYVVDDDESLSDFDDEPDFSEYMWMENEEEFDKNELQRLEEEEIMQECFEAMIEDELEEQINEWEKAKYVELLNIVLNLADHQIFHCRTEEQNTALSALPKNQCNVEKSVLNPMADEFVPLCHQIEFIAS
;
A
#
# COMPACT_ATOMS: atom_id res chain seq x y z
N MET A 1 19.92 -16.06 -33.80
CA MET A 1 20.35 -17.43 -33.42
C MET A 1 19.58 -18.39 -34.31
N LEU A 2 20.28 -19.25 -35.07
CA LEU A 2 19.62 -20.25 -35.92
C LEU A 2 19.17 -21.40 -35.02
N LEU A 3 17.86 -21.55 -34.83
CA LEU A 3 17.26 -22.69 -34.13
C LEU A 3 17.54 -23.94 -34.98
N LYS A 4 18.38 -24.84 -34.46
CA LYS A 4 18.65 -26.13 -35.08
C LYS A 4 17.43 -27.01 -34.82
N VAL A 5 16.63 -27.29 -35.84
CA VAL A 5 15.56 -28.29 -35.75
C VAL A 5 16.23 -29.65 -35.53
N PRO A 6 15.93 -30.38 -34.44
CA PRO A 6 16.43 -31.74 -34.28
C PRO A 6 15.93 -32.59 -35.45
N SER A 7 16.84 -33.15 -36.25
CA SER A 7 16.50 -34.12 -37.29
C SER A 7 16.22 -35.47 -36.62
N VAL A 8 15.10 -35.58 -35.92
CA VAL A 8 14.59 -36.90 -35.56
C VAL A 8 13.87 -37.41 -36.80
N ASP A 9 14.46 -38.40 -37.45
CA ASP A 9 13.89 -39.04 -38.62
C ASP A 9 12.84 -40.03 -38.13
N TRP A 10 11.56 -39.63 -38.20
CA TRP A 10 10.44 -40.47 -37.77
C TRP A 10 10.23 -41.68 -38.70
N THR A 11 10.92 -41.72 -39.84
CA THR A 11 10.82 -42.78 -40.83
C THR A 11 11.30 -44.12 -40.30
N ASP A 12 12.28 -44.13 -39.38
CA ASP A 12 12.83 -45.35 -38.78
C ASP A 12 11.99 -45.92 -37.63
N GLN A 13 10.98 -45.18 -37.15
CA GLN A 13 10.09 -45.64 -36.07
C GLN A 13 8.84 -46.36 -36.58
N ILE A 14 8.57 -46.31 -37.88
CA ILE A 14 7.53 -47.11 -38.52
C ILE A 14 8.13 -48.48 -38.85
N VAL A 15 8.29 -49.31 -37.81
CA VAL A 15 8.39 -50.75 -38.00
C VAL A 15 7.08 -51.17 -38.63
N TYR A 16 7.10 -51.49 -39.93
CA TYR A 16 6.03 -52.26 -40.57
C TYR A 16 6.00 -53.62 -39.89
N VAL A 17 5.22 -53.72 -38.81
CA VAL A 17 4.71 -55.00 -38.34
C VAL A 17 3.69 -55.41 -39.39
N VAL A 18 4.14 -56.18 -40.39
CA VAL A 18 3.24 -56.96 -41.24
C VAL A 18 2.77 -58.11 -40.35
N ASP A 19 1.82 -57.82 -39.47
CA ASP A 19 1.01 -58.85 -38.85
C ASP A 19 0.01 -59.30 -39.92
N ASP A 20 0.28 -60.46 -40.53
CA ASP A 20 -0.69 -61.24 -41.31
C ASP A 20 -1.80 -61.74 -40.37
N ASP A 21 -2.66 -60.83 -39.89
CA ASP A 21 -3.91 -61.18 -39.21
C ASP A 21 -5.08 -60.50 -39.94
N GLU A 22 -5.73 -61.27 -40.81
CA GLU A 22 -7.04 -60.96 -41.37
C GLU A 22 -8.08 -60.90 -40.23
N SER A 23 -8.15 -59.76 -39.53
CA SER A 23 -9.28 -59.40 -38.68
C SER A 23 -9.87 -58.07 -39.15
N LEU A 24 -10.26 -58.05 -40.42
CA LEU A 24 -11.00 -56.96 -41.08
C LEU A 24 -12.50 -57.08 -40.74
N SER A 25 -12.82 -57.26 -39.45
CA SER A 25 -14.17 -57.60 -38.96
C SER A 25 -14.83 -56.51 -38.11
N ASP A 26 -14.63 -55.23 -38.44
CA ASP A 26 -15.43 -54.15 -37.85
C ASP A 26 -15.58 -52.97 -38.82
N PHE A 27 -16.19 -53.22 -39.98
CA PHE A 27 -16.55 -52.20 -40.98
C PHE A 27 -18.06 -51.96 -41.04
N ASP A 28 -18.76 -52.05 -39.91
CA ASP A 28 -20.17 -51.65 -39.80
C ASP A 28 -20.37 -50.36 -38.98
N ASP A 29 -19.30 -49.68 -38.60
CA ASP A 29 -19.37 -48.29 -38.16
C ASP A 29 -19.14 -47.38 -39.37
N GLU A 30 -20.15 -46.57 -39.70
CA GLU A 30 -20.04 -45.49 -40.68
C GLU A 30 -18.75 -44.70 -40.39
N PRO A 31 -17.89 -44.44 -41.39
CA PRO A 31 -16.58 -43.86 -41.13
C PRO A 31 -16.72 -42.51 -40.40
N ASP A 32 -16.27 -42.46 -39.14
CA ASP A 32 -16.32 -41.27 -38.30
C ASP A 32 -15.28 -40.26 -38.78
N PHE A 33 -15.70 -39.36 -39.66
CA PHE A 33 -14.88 -38.27 -40.15
C PHE A 33 -15.00 -36.99 -39.32
N SER A 34 -15.63 -37.03 -38.13
CA SER A 34 -15.80 -35.84 -37.29
C SER A 34 -14.45 -35.18 -36.93
N GLU A 35 -13.40 -35.99 -36.72
CA GLU A 35 -12.02 -35.53 -36.51
C GLU A 35 -11.45 -34.78 -37.75
N TYR A 36 -11.91 -35.11 -38.95
CA TYR A 36 -11.45 -34.49 -40.22
C TYR A 36 -12.34 -33.34 -40.71
N MET A 37 -13.51 -33.12 -40.10
CA MET A 37 -14.42 -32.00 -40.42
C MET A 37 -14.25 -30.79 -39.48
N TRP A 38 -13.24 -30.79 -38.61
CA TRP A 38 -12.76 -29.62 -37.86
C TRP A 38 -12.59 -28.33 -38.68
N MET A 39 -12.32 -28.46 -39.98
CA MET A 39 -12.19 -27.32 -40.92
C MET A 39 -13.52 -26.70 -41.36
N GLU A 40 -14.67 -27.39 -41.24
CA GLU A 40 -15.96 -26.89 -41.75
C GLU A 40 -16.51 -25.72 -40.91
N ASN A 41 -16.22 -25.72 -39.61
CA ASN A 41 -16.60 -24.64 -38.68
C ASN A 41 -15.37 -23.88 -38.13
N GLU A 42 -14.18 -24.04 -38.72
CA GLU A 42 -12.94 -23.40 -38.24
C GLU A 42 -13.08 -21.87 -38.12
N GLU A 43 -13.66 -21.21 -39.13
CA GLU A 43 -13.87 -19.76 -39.12
C GLU A 43 -14.88 -19.29 -38.05
N GLU A 44 -15.88 -20.11 -37.73
CA GLU A 44 -16.86 -19.79 -36.68
C GLU A 44 -16.29 -20.03 -35.28
N PHE A 45 -15.47 -21.07 -35.12
CA PHE A 45 -14.73 -21.34 -33.90
C PHE A 45 -13.73 -20.22 -33.59
N ASP A 46 -12.92 -19.82 -34.58
CA ASP A 46 -11.96 -18.73 -34.44
C ASP A 46 -12.63 -17.42 -34.05
N LYS A 47 -13.78 -17.11 -34.68
CA LYS A 47 -14.56 -15.92 -34.34
C LYS A 47 -15.08 -15.97 -32.90
N ASN A 48 -15.62 -17.10 -32.47
CA ASN A 48 -16.15 -17.25 -31.12
C ASN A 48 -15.05 -17.20 -30.06
N GLU A 49 -13.91 -17.83 -30.32
CA GLU A 49 -12.76 -17.80 -29.40
C GLU A 49 -12.15 -16.39 -29.33
N LEU A 50 -12.05 -15.69 -30.45
CA LEU A 50 -11.62 -14.29 -30.49
C LEU A 50 -12.57 -13.38 -29.71
N GLN A 51 -13.88 -13.55 -29.91
CA GLN A 51 -14.89 -12.80 -29.18
C GLN A 51 -14.82 -13.08 -27.67
N ARG A 52 -14.60 -14.34 -27.27
CA ARG A 52 -14.44 -14.69 -25.85
C ARG A 52 -13.23 -13.98 -25.24
N LEU A 53 -12.12 -13.92 -25.96
CA LEU A 53 -10.90 -13.22 -25.50
C LEU A 53 -11.12 -11.71 -25.39
N GLU A 54 -11.83 -11.10 -26.35
CA GLU A 54 -12.18 -9.67 -26.30
C GLU A 54 -13.10 -9.35 -25.10
N GLU A 55 -14.13 -10.17 -24.86
CA GLU A 55 -15.02 -10.03 -23.71
C GLU A 55 -14.28 -10.19 -22.37
N GLU A 56 -13.31 -11.10 -22.30
CA GLU A 56 -12.44 -11.30 -21.13
C GLU A 56 -11.53 -10.09 -20.88
N GLU A 57 -10.92 -9.53 -21.92
CA GLU A 57 -10.07 -8.33 -21.84
C GLU A 57 -10.87 -7.12 -21.33
N ILE A 58 -12.07 -6.89 -21.87
CA ILE A 58 -12.95 -5.79 -21.43
C ILE A 58 -13.35 -5.95 -19.95
N MET A 59 -13.67 -7.17 -19.52
CA MET A 59 -14.04 -7.44 -18.13
C MET A 59 -12.87 -7.18 -17.19
N GLN A 60 -11.66 -7.58 -17.60
CA GLN A 60 -10.44 -7.36 -16.82
C GLN A 60 -10.12 -5.87 -16.70
N GLU A 61 -10.21 -5.11 -17.80
CA GLU A 61 -9.98 -3.66 -17.80
C GLU A 61 -10.96 -2.95 -16.84
N CYS A 62 -12.24 -3.32 -16.87
CA CYS A 62 -13.23 -2.74 -15.96
C CYS A 62 -12.91 -3.01 -14.49
N PHE A 63 -12.46 -4.22 -14.17
CA PHE A 63 -12.08 -4.59 -12.82
C PHE A 63 -10.81 -3.87 -12.36
N GLU A 64 -9.82 -3.75 -13.24
CA GLU A 64 -8.56 -3.06 -12.95
C GLU A 64 -8.77 -1.57 -12.71
N ALA A 65 -9.60 -0.90 -13.52
CA ALA A 65 -9.96 0.50 -13.32
C ALA A 65 -10.63 0.75 -11.95
N MET A 66 -11.55 -0.13 -11.54
CA MET A 66 -12.19 -0.04 -10.22
C MET A 66 -11.18 -0.18 -9.07
N ILE A 67 -10.22 -1.08 -9.19
CA ILE A 67 -9.15 -1.26 -8.19
C ILE A 67 -8.21 -0.06 -8.18
N GLU A 68 -7.87 0.49 -9.34
CA GLU A 68 -6.99 1.65 -9.46
C GLU A 68 -7.59 2.88 -8.77
N ASP A 69 -8.89 3.12 -8.96
CA ASP A 69 -9.63 4.17 -8.26
C ASP A 69 -9.58 3.98 -6.72
N GLU A 70 -9.85 2.76 -6.22
CA GLU A 70 -9.75 2.44 -4.79
C GLU A 70 -8.34 2.62 -4.22
N LEU A 71 -7.31 2.32 -5.02
CA LEU A 71 -5.91 2.49 -4.62
C LEU A 71 -5.51 3.97 -4.57
N GLU A 72 -5.94 4.76 -5.56
CA GLU A 72 -5.68 6.20 -5.61
C GLU A 72 -6.33 6.91 -4.41
N GLU A 73 -7.55 6.53 -4.03
CA GLU A 73 -8.21 7.04 -2.82
C GLU A 73 -7.40 6.74 -1.55
N GLN A 74 -6.92 5.50 -1.38
CA GLN A 74 -6.09 5.12 -0.24
C GLN A 74 -4.78 5.90 -0.16
N ILE A 75 -4.11 6.10 -1.31
CA ILE A 75 -2.88 6.91 -1.38
C ILE A 75 -3.17 8.35 -0.96
N ASN A 76 -4.24 8.95 -1.48
CA ASN A 76 -4.63 10.32 -1.15
C ASN A 76 -4.97 10.48 0.33
N GLU A 77 -5.67 9.51 0.94
CA GLU A 77 -5.93 9.50 2.37
C GLU A 77 -4.65 9.42 3.20
N TRP A 78 -3.72 8.55 2.80
CA TRP A 78 -2.43 8.41 3.46
C TRP A 78 -1.59 9.69 3.36
N GLU A 79 -1.58 10.33 2.20
CA GLU A 79 -0.91 11.61 2.01
C GLU A 79 -1.53 12.70 2.89
N LYS A 80 -2.85 12.82 2.94
CA LYS A 80 -3.55 13.76 3.83
C LYS A 80 -3.21 13.53 5.29
N ALA A 81 -3.19 12.27 5.75
CA ALA A 81 -2.83 11.92 7.12
C ALA A 81 -1.38 12.35 7.44
N LYS A 82 -0.45 12.10 6.53
CA LYS A 82 0.95 12.54 6.64
C LYS A 82 1.07 14.06 6.69
N TYR A 83 0.32 14.79 5.87
CA TYR A 83 0.29 16.25 5.91
C TYR A 83 -0.22 16.78 7.26
N VAL A 84 -1.28 16.19 7.81
CA VAL A 84 -1.82 16.56 9.13
C VAL A 84 -0.79 16.30 10.23
N GLU A 85 -0.11 15.16 10.20
CA GLU A 85 0.94 14.84 11.16
C GLU A 85 2.10 15.86 11.10
N LEU A 86 2.57 16.18 9.89
CA LEU A 86 3.61 17.20 9.68
C LEU A 86 3.17 18.58 10.18
N LEU A 87 1.93 19.00 9.88
CA LEU A 87 1.38 20.25 10.38
C LEU A 87 1.34 20.29 11.91
N ASN A 88 0.95 19.19 12.55
CA ASN A 88 0.93 19.09 14.00
C ASN A 88 2.36 19.24 14.59
N ILE A 89 3.36 18.59 13.99
CA ILE A 89 4.76 18.74 14.43
C ILE A 89 5.22 20.20 14.30
N VAL A 90 4.94 20.84 13.15
CA VAL A 90 5.31 22.24 12.91
C VAL A 90 4.64 23.18 13.92
N LEU A 91 3.37 22.96 14.25
CA LEU A 91 2.64 23.77 15.23
C LEU A 91 3.24 23.62 16.63
N ASN A 92 3.53 22.39 17.07
CA ASN A 92 4.17 22.14 18.37
C ASN A 92 5.56 22.78 18.48
N LEU A 93 6.35 22.74 17.39
CA LEU A 93 7.64 23.40 17.33
C LEU A 93 7.50 24.93 17.44
N ALA A 94 6.52 25.51 16.75
CA ALA A 94 6.23 26.94 16.83
C ALA A 94 5.82 27.36 18.24
N ASP A 95 4.95 26.58 18.91
CA ASP A 95 4.55 26.83 20.29
C ASP A 95 5.74 26.79 21.25
N HIS A 96 6.63 25.79 21.09
CA HIS A 96 7.84 25.70 21.88
C HIS A 96 8.79 26.90 21.65
N GLN A 97 8.94 27.34 20.40
CA GLN A 97 9.74 28.51 20.05
C GLN A 97 9.17 29.80 20.69
N ILE A 98 7.85 29.98 20.63
CA ILE A 98 7.14 31.12 21.23
C ILE A 98 7.33 31.12 22.76
N PHE A 99 7.19 29.96 23.40
CA PHE A 99 7.39 29.82 24.85
C PHE A 99 8.82 30.20 25.27
N HIS A 100 9.82 29.75 24.50
CA HIS A 100 11.22 30.09 24.77
C HIS A 100 11.47 31.60 24.68
N CYS A 101 11.04 32.25 23.60
CA CYS A 101 11.20 33.70 23.42
C CYS A 101 10.54 34.49 24.55
N ARG A 102 9.32 34.11 24.95
CA ARG A 102 8.60 34.77 26.05
C ARG A 102 9.36 34.65 27.38
N THR A 103 9.99 33.51 27.62
CA THR A 103 10.76 33.25 28.84
C THR A 103 12.05 34.09 28.86
N GLU A 104 12.74 34.20 27.72
CA GLU A 104 13.93 35.05 27.58
C GLU A 104 13.63 36.54 27.78
N GLU A 105 12.52 37.03 27.24
CA GLU A 105 12.05 38.40 27.47
C GLU A 105 11.81 38.68 28.96
N GLN A 106 11.12 37.76 29.64
CA GLN A 106 10.87 37.86 31.08
C GLN A 106 12.16 37.86 31.89
N ASN A 107 13.10 36.96 31.59
CA ASN A 107 14.40 36.89 32.28
C ASN A 107 15.22 38.16 32.08
N THR A 108 15.19 38.72 30.87
CA THR A 108 15.87 39.98 30.55
C THR A 108 15.24 41.14 31.33
N ALA A 109 13.92 41.25 31.34
CA ALA A 109 13.18 42.26 32.12
C ALA A 109 13.47 42.15 33.64
N LEU A 110 13.52 40.92 34.16
CA LEU A 110 13.88 40.66 35.56
C LEU A 110 15.32 41.08 35.88
N SER A 111 16.25 40.87 34.94
CA SER A 111 17.66 41.27 35.11
C SER A 111 17.87 42.79 35.06
N ALA A 112 16.99 43.51 34.35
CA ALA A 112 17.03 44.97 34.21
C ALA A 112 16.42 45.71 35.42
N LEU A 113 15.71 45.01 36.30
CA LEU A 113 15.19 45.61 37.53
C LEU A 113 16.34 46.06 38.44
N PRO A 114 16.25 47.26 39.03
CA PRO A 114 17.25 47.73 39.98
C PRO A 114 17.28 46.79 41.18
N LYS A 115 18.44 46.15 41.40
CA LYS A 115 18.70 45.32 42.58
C LYS A 115 18.87 46.23 43.79
N ASN A 116 17.74 46.69 44.34
CA ASN A 116 17.74 47.42 45.59
C ASN A 116 18.32 46.51 46.67
N GLN A 117 19.39 46.94 47.34
CA GLN A 117 19.94 46.25 48.50
C GLN A 117 18.91 46.32 49.63
N CYS A 118 18.02 45.32 49.68
CA CYS A 118 17.15 45.05 50.80
C CYS A 118 18.04 44.72 52.01
N ASN A 119 17.98 45.53 53.06
CA ASN A 119 18.66 45.22 54.31
C ASN A 119 17.85 44.12 55.03
N VAL A 120 18.21 42.86 54.74
CA VAL A 120 17.52 41.64 55.22
C VAL A 120 17.42 41.61 56.74
N GLU A 121 18.42 42.16 57.46
CA GLU A 121 18.45 42.21 58.92
C GLU A 121 17.37 43.12 59.53
N LYS A 122 16.81 44.05 58.74
CA LYS A 122 15.69 44.92 59.13
C LYS A 122 14.34 44.46 58.59
N SER A 123 14.29 43.34 57.86
CA SER A 123 13.06 42.79 57.33
C SER A 123 12.21 42.20 58.46
N VAL A 124 10.94 42.60 58.52
CA VAL A 124 9.95 42.03 59.46
C VAL A 124 9.28 40.78 58.88
N LEU A 125 9.56 40.45 57.61
CA LEU A 125 8.97 39.31 56.93
C LEU A 125 9.59 38.00 57.42
N ASN A 126 8.75 37.04 57.79
CA ASN A 126 9.17 35.68 58.12
C ASN A 126 9.56 34.93 56.83
N PRO A 127 10.84 34.58 56.63
CA PRO A 127 11.27 33.87 55.43
C PRO A 127 10.70 32.44 55.33
N MET A 128 10.15 31.90 56.42
CA MET A 128 9.50 30.60 56.47
C MET A 128 7.97 30.69 56.47
N ALA A 129 7.36 31.84 56.11
CA ALA A 129 5.91 31.91 55.98
C ALA A 129 5.44 31.02 54.81
N ASP A 130 4.30 30.36 54.99
CA ASP A 130 3.75 29.39 54.04
C ASP A 130 3.50 29.97 52.64
N GLU A 131 3.34 31.30 52.54
CA GLU A 131 3.18 32.04 51.28
C GLU A 131 4.45 32.12 50.42
N PHE A 132 5.64 31.93 51.00
CA PHE A 132 6.92 31.91 50.27
C PHE A 132 7.38 30.52 49.87
N VAL A 133 6.67 29.47 50.30
CA VAL A 133 6.90 28.10 49.84
C VAL A 133 6.18 27.95 48.50
N PRO A 134 6.89 27.69 47.39
CA PRO A 134 6.23 27.51 46.10
C PRO A 134 5.18 26.41 46.22
N LEU A 135 3.92 26.76 46.02
CA LEU A 135 2.84 25.79 45.92
C LEU A 135 3.10 24.98 44.66
N CYS A 136 3.70 23.79 44.80
CA CYS A 136 3.70 22.85 43.72
C CYS A 136 2.22 22.61 43.37
N HIS A 137 1.87 22.75 42.10
CA HIS A 137 0.52 22.47 41.64
C HIS A 137 0.27 20.98 41.88
N GLN A 138 -0.24 20.63 43.05
CA GLN A 138 -0.88 19.35 43.27
C GLN A 138 -2.15 19.41 42.44
N ILE A 139 -2.06 18.89 41.22
CA ILE A 139 -3.22 18.38 40.51
C ILE A 139 -3.75 17.29 41.42
N GLU A 140 -4.73 17.64 42.25
CA GLU A 140 -5.53 16.68 42.99
C GLU A 140 -6.21 15.80 41.93
N PHE A 141 -5.63 14.62 41.69
CA PHE A 141 -6.34 13.51 41.08
C PHE A 141 -7.49 13.18 42.04
N ILE A 142 -8.64 13.82 41.82
CA ILE A 142 -9.90 13.38 42.38
C ILE A 142 -10.20 12.05 41.69
N ALA A 143 -9.81 10.97 42.35
CA ALA A 143 -10.39 9.66 42.09
C ALA A 143 -11.82 9.67 42.64
N SER A 144 -12.79 9.61 41.73
CA SER A 144 -14.16 9.18 41.99
C SER A 144 -14.57 8.20 40.91
#